data_AF-A0A8K0P649-F1
#
_entry.id   AF-A0A8K0P649-F1
#
_cell.length_a   1.000
_cell.length_b   1.000
_cell.length_c   1.000
_cell.angle_alpha   90.00
_cell.angle_beta   90.00
_cell.angle_gamma   90.00
#
_symmetry.space_group_name_H-M   'P 1'
#
loop_
_entity.id
_entity.type
_entity.pdbx_description
1 polymer ?
#
loop_
_entity_poly.entity_id
_entity_poly.type
_entity_poly.pdbx_seq_one_letter_code
_entity_poly.pdbx_strand_id
1 'polypeptide(L)'
;MKFARRAEGIKSARTVFKRAREDTRSRFHVFVAAALMEYYCSKDKNIAFRIFELGLKKFGNDPEYVLCYIDYLSHLNEDNNTRVLFERVLSSGNLEPEKSVEIWNRFLEFESNIGDLASIVKVEKRRSSVLEQIKEFEGKETAQLVDRYKFLDLYPCTPAELKSIGYHDVAKSVKSSASSSFLHPLSSALDVEDDAANGIPRPDFSQMIPFKPKEVHFPCHQLQHTFAHCFLLQLVFMGHSHPSPW
;
A
#
# COMPACT_ATOMS: atom_id res chain seq x y z
N MET A 1 21.55 4.12 28.28
CA MET A 1 22.44 3.78 27.14
C MET A 1 22.92 5.01 26.37
N LYS A 2 22.03 5.85 25.79
CA LYS A 2 22.42 7.09 25.06
C LYS A 2 23.31 8.03 25.90
N PHE A 3 22.97 8.22 27.18
CA PHE A 3 23.79 9.01 28.11
C PHE A 3 25.20 8.43 28.28
N ALA A 4 25.33 7.15 28.70
CA ALA A 4 26.61 6.48 28.90
C ALA A 4 27.51 6.55 27.66
N ARG A 5 26.95 6.41 26.45
CA ARG A 5 27.68 6.60 25.19
C ARG A 5 28.25 8.01 25.06
N ARG A 6 27.44 9.04 25.34
CA ARG A 6 27.80 10.46 25.17
C ARG A 6 28.77 10.96 26.22
N ALA A 7 28.63 10.50 27.47
CA ALA A 7 29.41 10.99 28.61
C ALA A 7 30.65 10.12 28.91
N GLU A 8 30.55 8.80 28.73
CA GLU A 8 31.54 7.83 29.22
C GLU A 8 32.11 6.95 28.09
N GLY A 9 31.62 7.13 26.85
CA GLY A 9 32.10 6.44 25.66
C GLY A 9 31.50 5.05 25.41
N ILE A 10 32.07 4.37 24.41
CA ILE A 10 31.50 3.13 23.84
C ILE A 10 31.48 1.94 24.81
N LYS A 11 32.54 1.79 25.62
CA LYS A 11 32.66 0.66 26.54
C LYS A 11 31.57 0.70 27.60
N SER A 12 31.34 1.87 28.22
CA SER A 12 30.26 2.05 29.19
C SER A 12 28.88 1.78 28.59
N ALA A 13 28.63 2.28 27.38
CA ALA A 13 27.35 2.04 26.70
C ALA A 13 27.07 0.55 26.47
N ARG A 14 28.08 -0.25 26.10
CA ARG A 14 27.96 -1.71 25.93
C ARG A 14 27.71 -2.43 27.26
N THR A 15 28.29 -1.96 28.37
CA THR A 15 28.00 -2.48 29.71
C THR A 15 26.52 -2.26 30.08
N VAL A 16 25.98 -1.07 29.77
CA VAL A 16 24.56 -0.79 29.98
C VAL A 16 23.68 -1.67 29.09
N PHE A 17 24.05 -1.88 27.83
CA PHE A 17 23.33 -2.80 26.94
C PHE A 17 23.34 -4.24 27.47
N LYS A 18 24.47 -4.72 27.98
CA LYS A 18 24.57 -6.05 28.60
C LYS A 18 23.58 -6.19 29.77
N ARG A 19 23.58 -5.24 30.71
CA ARG A 19 22.63 -5.23 31.84
C ARG A 19 21.17 -5.21 31.37
N ALA A 20 20.86 -4.43 30.34
CA ALA A 20 19.51 -4.37 29.80
C ALA A 20 19.05 -5.68 29.15
N ARG A 21 19.96 -6.48 28.57
CA ARG A 21 19.62 -7.79 28.01
C ARG A 21 19.27 -8.83 29.09
N GLU A 22 19.88 -8.69 30.26
CA GLU A 22 19.68 -9.58 31.41
C GLU A 22 18.37 -9.25 32.16
N ASP A 23 17.86 -8.01 32.03
CA ASP A 23 16.57 -7.60 32.60
C ASP A 23 15.41 -8.17 31.77
N THR A 24 14.49 -8.86 32.45
CA THR A 24 13.30 -9.48 31.84
C THR A 24 12.27 -8.47 31.36
N ARG A 25 12.28 -7.25 31.92
CA ARG A 25 11.36 -6.16 31.54
C ARG A 25 11.75 -5.46 30.24
N SER A 26 12.96 -5.71 29.74
CA SER A 26 13.46 -5.07 28.54
C SER A 26 12.77 -5.59 27.27
N ARG A 27 12.13 -4.68 26.55
CA ARG A 27 11.52 -4.92 25.22
C ARG A 27 12.54 -4.82 24.09
N PHE A 28 12.11 -5.15 22.87
CA PHE A 28 12.95 -5.14 21.67
C PHE A 28 13.63 -3.79 21.39
N HIS A 29 13.01 -2.67 21.77
CA HIS A 29 13.49 -1.30 21.58
C HIS A 29 14.97 -1.10 21.97
N VAL A 30 15.44 -1.80 23.01
CA VAL A 30 16.84 -1.68 23.46
C VAL A 30 17.82 -2.25 22.43
N PHE A 31 17.45 -3.31 21.72
CA PHE A 31 18.27 -3.92 20.67
C PHE A 31 18.36 -3.00 19.46
N VAL A 32 17.23 -2.46 19.01
CA VAL A 32 17.17 -1.49 17.90
C VAL A 32 18.03 -0.26 18.23
N ALA A 33 17.84 0.32 19.41
CA ALA A 33 18.61 1.47 19.85
C ALA A 33 20.11 1.17 19.96
N ALA A 34 20.50 -0.04 20.38
CA ALA A 34 21.90 -0.44 20.51
C ALA A 34 22.55 -0.63 19.13
N ALA A 35 21.86 -1.32 18.21
CA ALA A 35 22.36 -1.55 16.86
C ALA A 35 22.53 -0.24 16.08
N LEU A 36 21.51 0.63 16.08
CA LEU A 36 21.59 1.93 15.42
C LEU A 36 22.65 2.83 16.06
N MET A 37 22.85 2.75 17.37
CA MET A 37 23.91 3.50 18.03
C MET A 37 25.30 3.04 17.56
N GLU A 38 25.56 1.73 17.48
CA GLU A 38 26.81 1.17 16.92
C GLU A 38 27.00 1.57 15.46
N TYR A 39 25.95 1.49 14.64
CA TYR A 39 26.00 1.92 13.24
C TYR A 39 26.30 3.42 13.10
N TYR A 40 25.52 4.30 13.74
CA TYR A 40 25.62 5.74 13.51
C TYR A 40 26.87 6.37 14.13
N CYS A 41 27.26 5.99 15.36
CA CYS A 41 28.40 6.62 16.02
C CYS A 41 29.71 5.82 15.91
N SER A 42 29.67 4.49 15.79
CA SER A 42 30.91 3.69 15.64
C SER A 42 31.21 3.32 14.20
N LYS A 43 30.25 3.53 13.28
CA LYS A 43 30.36 3.17 11.86
C LYS A 43 30.65 1.69 11.64
N ASP A 44 30.32 0.85 12.62
CA ASP A 44 30.56 -0.60 12.56
C ASP A 44 29.28 -1.34 12.18
N LYS A 45 29.15 -1.63 10.88
CA LYS A 45 28.01 -2.37 10.32
C LYS A 45 27.94 -3.80 10.84
N ASN A 46 29.09 -4.44 11.08
CA ASN A 46 29.16 -5.84 11.51
C ASN A 46 28.61 -6.00 12.92
N ILE A 47 28.95 -5.09 13.82
CA ILE A 47 28.41 -5.12 15.19
C ILE A 47 26.91 -4.81 15.18
N ALA A 48 26.47 -3.82 14.42
CA ALA A 48 25.04 -3.51 14.29
C ALA A 48 24.25 -4.72 13.75
N PHE A 49 24.73 -5.38 12.70
CA PHE A 49 24.14 -6.60 12.16
C PHE A 49 24.07 -7.74 13.20
N ARG A 50 25.16 -7.98 13.95
CA ARG A 50 25.17 -9.00 15.02
C ARG A 50 24.16 -8.70 16.13
N ILE A 51 23.95 -7.43 16.48
CA ILE A 51 22.95 -7.04 17.49
C ILE A 51 21.54 -7.29 16.95
N PHE A 52 21.26 -6.96 15.69
CA PHE A 52 19.97 -7.24 15.08
C PHE A 52 19.68 -8.74 14.95
N GLU A 53 20.64 -9.55 14.53
CA GLU A 53 20.49 -11.02 14.49
C GLU A 53 20.26 -11.61 15.88
N LEU A 54 20.94 -11.08 16.90
CA LEU A 54 20.75 -11.50 18.28
C LEU A 54 19.34 -11.15 18.78
N GLY A 55 18.84 -9.95 18.48
CA GLY A 55 17.49 -9.55 18.86
C GLY A 55 16.42 -10.33 18.09
N LEU A 56 16.67 -10.68 16.82
CA LEU A 56 15.73 -11.44 15.99
C LEU A 56 15.46 -12.84 16.57
N LYS A 57 16.47 -13.47 17.18
CA LYS A 57 16.29 -14.75 17.88
C LYS A 57 15.35 -14.66 19.09
N LYS A 58 15.24 -13.49 19.72
CA LYS A 58 14.41 -13.29 20.94
C LYS A 58 13.05 -12.65 20.62
N PHE A 59 13.00 -11.76 19.64
CA PHE A 59 11.83 -10.93 19.30
C PHE A 59 11.37 -11.11 17.85
N GLY A 60 11.68 -12.25 17.22
CA GLY A 60 11.26 -12.54 15.85
C GLY A 60 9.74 -12.66 15.66
N ASN A 61 8.98 -12.79 16.75
CA ASN A 61 7.52 -12.83 16.74
C ASN A 61 6.88 -11.42 16.81
N ASP A 62 7.68 -10.38 16.97
CA ASP A 62 7.22 -8.99 17.08
C ASP A 62 7.43 -8.27 15.73
N PRO A 63 6.35 -7.89 15.01
CA PRO A 63 6.46 -7.28 13.70
C PRO A 63 7.19 -5.93 13.74
N GLU A 64 7.03 -5.14 14.81
CA GLU A 64 7.68 -3.83 14.96
C GLU A 64 9.20 -3.97 14.98
N TYR A 65 9.72 -5.02 15.65
CA TYR A 65 11.14 -5.31 15.67
C TYR A 65 11.66 -5.69 14.29
N VAL A 66 10.94 -6.55 13.57
CA VAL A 66 11.33 -6.99 12.23
C VAL A 66 11.34 -5.81 11.26
N LEU A 67 10.31 -4.95 11.30
CA LEU A 67 10.24 -3.76 10.46
C LEU A 67 11.41 -2.81 10.72
N CYS A 68 11.81 -2.60 11.98
CA CYS A 68 13.00 -1.83 12.32
C CYS A 68 14.29 -2.44 11.73
N TYR A 69 14.38 -3.78 11.69
CA TYR A 69 15.55 -4.46 11.12
C TYR A 69 15.57 -4.38 9.59
N ILE A 70 14.42 -4.60 8.94
CA ILE A 70 14.26 -4.41 7.49
C ILE A 70 14.66 -2.99 7.11
N ASP A 71 14.13 -2.00 7.80
CA ASP A 71 14.41 -0.59 7.53
C ASP A 71 15.92 -0.30 7.62
N TYR A 72 16.60 -0.83 8.64
CA TYR A 72 18.06 -0.73 8.74
C TYR A 72 18.78 -1.34 7.53
N LEU A 73 18.42 -2.54 7.07
CA LEU A 73 19.06 -3.18 5.92
C LEU A 73 18.75 -2.46 4.61
N SER A 74 17.54 -1.94 4.43
CA SER A 74 17.16 -1.13 3.28
C SER A 74 18.01 0.14 3.19
N HIS A 75 18.27 0.81 4.31
CA HIS A 75 19.17 1.98 4.35
C HIS A 75 20.64 1.65 4.05
N LEU A 76 21.06 0.39 4.15
CA LEU A 76 22.40 -0.04 3.75
C LEU A 76 22.51 -0.36 2.25
N ASN A 77 21.39 -0.38 1.53
CA ASN A 77 21.30 -0.80 0.13
C ASN A 77 21.79 -2.24 -0.08
N GLU A 78 21.52 -3.11 0.91
CA GLU A 78 21.89 -4.52 0.92
C GLU A 78 20.70 -5.38 0.46
N ASP A 79 20.33 -5.24 -0.81
CA ASP A 79 19.07 -5.76 -1.36
C ASP A 79 18.93 -7.28 -1.23
N ASN A 80 20.00 -8.02 -1.54
CA ASN A 80 20.01 -9.48 -1.41
C ASN A 80 19.79 -9.92 0.04
N ASN A 81 20.43 -9.25 0.98
CA ASN A 81 20.30 -9.56 2.41
C ASN A 81 18.91 -9.18 2.93
N THR A 82 18.34 -8.09 2.42
CA THR A 82 16.98 -7.66 2.77
C THR A 82 15.94 -8.67 2.26
N ARG A 83 16.06 -9.16 1.02
CA ARG A 83 15.21 -10.25 0.49
C ARG A 83 15.31 -11.52 1.34
N VAL A 84 16.53 -11.94 1.67
CA VAL A 84 16.75 -13.11 2.53
C VAL A 84 16.11 -12.92 3.90
N LEU A 85 16.15 -11.72 4.47
CA LEU A 85 15.50 -11.43 5.73
C LEU A 85 13.97 -11.55 5.63
N PHE A 86 13.35 -10.97 4.60
CA PHE A 86 11.91 -11.10 4.35
C PHE A 86 11.50 -12.57 4.28
N GLU A 87 12.18 -13.37 3.44
CA GLU A 87 11.87 -14.78 3.27
C GLU A 87 12.05 -15.58 4.55
N ARG A 88 13.13 -15.32 5.30
CA ARG A 88 13.40 -16.01 6.57
C ARG A 88 12.31 -15.72 7.60
N VAL A 89 11.89 -14.47 7.73
CA VAL A 89 10.87 -14.08 8.71
C VAL A 89 9.51 -14.66 8.31
N LEU A 90 9.10 -14.51 7.05
CA LEU A 90 7.81 -15.00 6.57
C LEU A 90 7.71 -16.53 6.50
N SER A 91 8.84 -17.23 6.30
CA SER A 91 8.89 -18.71 6.28
C SER A 91 9.10 -19.34 7.65
N SER A 92 9.54 -18.58 8.66
CA SER A 92 9.84 -19.12 9.99
C SER A 92 8.59 -19.62 10.74
N GLY A 93 7.39 -19.17 10.37
CA GLY A 93 6.14 -19.52 11.05
C GLY A 93 6.02 -18.93 12.47
N ASN A 94 6.94 -18.04 12.85
CA ASN A 94 6.99 -17.41 14.16
C ASN A 94 5.98 -16.25 14.33
N LEU A 95 5.32 -15.84 13.26
CA LEU A 95 4.41 -14.70 13.22
C LEU A 95 2.98 -15.16 12.97
N GLU A 96 2.04 -14.57 13.70
CA GLU A 96 0.63 -14.71 13.42
C GLU A 96 0.30 -14.11 12.05
N PRO A 97 -0.62 -14.72 11.26
CA PRO A 97 -0.99 -14.23 9.94
C PRO A 97 -1.38 -12.75 9.93
N GLU A 98 -2.13 -12.30 10.96
CA GLU A 98 -2.57 -10.91 11.15
C GLU A 98 -1.39 -9.93 11.25
N LYS A 99 -0.34 -10.30 12.01
CA LYS A 99 0.88 -9.49 12.18
C LYS A 99 1.79 -9.54 10.96
N SER A 100 1.71 -10.61 10.17
CA SER A 100 2.51 -10.76 8.96
C SER A 100 2.09 -9.81 7.83
N VAL A 101 0.86 -9.29 7.85
CA VAL A 101 0.32 -8.39 6.83
C VAL A 101 1.18 -7.15 6.64
N GLU A 102 1.65 -6.54 7.73
CA GLU A 102 2.52 -5.35 7.65
C GLU A 102 3.85 -5.67 6.98
N ILE A 103 4.41 -6.84 7.26
CA ILE A 103 5.68 -7.29 6.67
C ILE A 103 5.50 -7.57 5.17
N TRP A 104 4.37 -8.18 4.78
CA TRP A 104 4.04 -8.38 3.36
C TRP A 104 3.89 -7.06 2.60
N ASN A 105 3.24 -6.07 3.22
CA ASN A 105 3.11 -4.74 2.62
C ASN A 105 4.47 -4.07 2.44
N ARG A 106 5.35 -4.17 3.45
CA ARG A 106 6.72 -3.67 3.35
C ARG A 106 7.54 -4.42 2.30
N PHE A 107 7.32 -5.73 2.14
CA PHE A 107 8.00 -6.53 1.12
C PHE A 107 7.59 -6.13 -0.30
N LEU A 108 6.30 -5.86 -0.52
CA LEU A 108 5.81 -5.37 -1.81
C LEU A 108 6.34 -3.98 -2.16
N GLU A 109 6.38 -3.06 -1.18
CA GLU A 109 6.98 -1.74 -1.38
C GLU A 109 8.46 -1.87 -1.75
N PHE A 110 9.18 -2.78 -1.08
CA PHE A 110 10.57 -3.07 -1.39
C PHE A 110 10.76 -3.62 -2.81
N GLU A 111 10.03 -4.66 -3.22
CA GLU A 111 10.13 -5.20 -4.60
C GLU A 111 9.65 -4.20 -5.65
N SER A 112 8.71 -3.31 -5.32
CA SER A 112 8.27 -2.25 -6.24
C SER A 112 9.37 -1.21 -6.50
N ASN A 113 10.24 -0.98 -5.51
CA ASN A 113 11.33 0.00 -5.63
C ASN A 113 12.58 -0.54 -6.34
N ILE A 114 12.91 -1.82 -6.14
CA ILE A 114 14.20 -2.39 -6.60
C ILE A 114 14.08 -3.68 -7.45
N GLY A 115 12.87 -4.24 -7.56
CA GLY A 115 12.61 -5.52 -8.20
C GLY A 115 12.15 -5.40 -9.65
N ASP A 116 11.64 -6.51 -10.18
CA ASP A 116 11.03 -6.60 -11.50
C ASP A 116 9.53 -6.97 -11.38
N LEU A 117 8.77 -6.79 -12.47
CA LEU A 117 7.34 -7.10 -12.44
C LEU A 117 7.08 -8.57 -12.05
N ALA A 118 7.97 -9.48 -12.44
CA ALA A 118 7.84 -10.89 -12.10
C ALA A 118 8.05 -11.16 -10.61
N SER A 119 8.98 -10.49 -9.92
CA SER A 119 9.17 -10.61 -8.47
C SER A 119 7.96 -10.05 -7.72
N ILE A 120 7.45 -8.88 -8.14
CA ILE A 120 6.27 -8.24 -7.54
C ILE A 120 5.06 -9.18 -7.61
N VAL A 121 4.73 -9.71 -8.79
CA VAL A 121 3.58 -10.61 -8.97
C VAL A 121 3.71 -11.89 -8.14
N LYS A 122 4.92 -12.41 -7.94
CA LYS A 122 5.15 -13.58 -7.06
C LYS A 122 4.86 -13.26 -5.59
N VAL A 123 5.31 -12.10 -5.11
CA VAL A 123 5.05 -11.65 -3.74
C VAL A 123 3.56 -11.35 -3.56
N GLU A 124 2.92 -10.69 -4.52
CA GLU A 124 1.48 -10.42 -4.51
C GLU A 124 0.69 -11.71 -4.38
N LYS A 125 0.97 -12.71 -5.22
CA LYS A 125 0.30 -14.01 -5.17
C LYS A 125 0.42 -14.70 -3.81
N ARG A 126 1.61 -14.66 -3.20
CA ARG A 126 1.83 -15.24 -1.86
C ARG A 126 1.10 -14.46 -0.77
N ARG A 127 1.13 -13.12 -0.84
CA ARG A 127 0.38 -12.24 0.07
C ARG A 127 -1.12 -12.52 -0.02
N SER A 128 -1.68 -12.63 -1.23
CA SER A 128 -3.10 -12.92 -1.44
C SER A 128 -3.51 -14.24 -0.79
N SER A 129 -2.72 -15.32 -0.94
CA SER A 129 -3.03 -16.60 -0.29
C SER A 129 -3.03 -16.54 1.25
N VAL A 130 -2.24 -15.65 1.86
CA VAL A 130 -2.27 -15.42 3.32
C VAL A 130 -3.47 -14.55 3.70
N LEU A 131 -3.78 -13.53 2.90
CA LEU A 131 -4.91 -12.62 3.15
C LEU A 131 -6.27 -13.28 2.91
N GLU A 132 -6.38 -14.25 1.98
CA GLU A 132 -7.60 -15.04 1.76
C GLU A 132 -8.04 -15.81 3.03
N GLN A 133 -7.10 -16.14 3.92
CA GLN A 133 -7.41 -16.77 5.20
C GLN A 133 -8.01 -15.77 6.20
N ILE A 134 -7.87 -14.47 5.94
CA ILE A 134 -8.38 -13.37 6.76
C ILE A 134 -9.65 -12.83 6.10
N LYS A 135 -10.81 -13.12 6.70
CA LYS A 135 -12.14 -12.75 6.17
C LYS A 135 -12.32 -11.26 5.83
N GLU A 136 -11.53 -10.37 6.44
CA GLU A 136 -11.59 -8.93 6.20
C GLU A 136 -11.09 -8.49 4.79
N PHE A 137 -10.31 -9.35 4.12
CA PHE A 137 -9.65 -9.04 2.85
C PHE A 137 -10.27 -9.74 1.63
N GLU A 138 -11.30 -10.57 1.85
CA GLU A 138 -12.00 -11.28 0.77
C GLU A 138 -12.67 -10.29 -0.21
N GLY A 139 -12.43 -10.46 -1.52
CA GLY A 139 -13.03 -9.65 -2.58
C GLY A 139 -12.43 -8.25 -2.79
N LYS A 140 -11.34 -7.89 -2.09
CA LYS A 140 -10.70 -6.57 -2.17
C LYS A 140 -9.41 -6.56 -3.02
N GLU A 141 -9.36 -7.36 -4.08
CA GLU A 141 -8.18 -7.48 -4.94
C GLU A 141 -7.81 -6.15 -5.63
N THR A 142 -8.80 -5.41 -6.14
CA THR A 142 -8.59 -4.10 -6.77
C THR A 142 -8.05 -3.07 -5.77
N ALA A 143 -8.48 -3.14 -4.50
CA ALA A 143 -7.95 -2.27 -3.46
C ALA A 143 -6.48 -2.59 -3.14
N GLN A 144 -6.10 -3.87 -3.14
CA GLN A 144 -4.72 -4.30 -2.92
C GLN A 144 -3.77 -3.83 -4.04
N LEU A 145 -4.28 -3.67 -5.26
CA LEU A 145 -3.52 -3.17 -6.40
C LEU A 145 -3.10 -1.70 -6.24
N VAL A 146 -3.87 -0.92 -5.49
CA VAL A 146 -3.55 0.49 -5.20
C VAL A 146 -2.19 0.61 -4.51
N ASP A 147 -1.86 -0.33 -3.62
CA ASP A 147 -0.59 -0.29 -2.87
C ASP A 147 0.65 -0.48 -3.75
N ARG A 148 0.51 -1.10 -4.93
CA ARG A 148 1.61 -1.24 -5.90
C ARG A 148 1.98 0.09 -6.56
N TYR A 149 1.00 0.98 -6.72
CA TYR A 149 1.14 2.20 -7.51
C TYR A 149 1.12 3.47 -6.67
N LYS A 150 0.73 3.38 -5.39
CA LYS A 150 0.78 4.53 -4.49
C LYS A 150 2.22 4.95 -4.26
N PHE A 151 2.44 6.25 -4.11
CA PHE A 151 3.71 6.79 -3.70
C PHE A 151 3.46 7.95 -2.75
N LEU A 152 3.92 7.84 -1.51
CA LEU A 152 3.62 8.82 -0.44
C LEU A 152 2.10 9.06 -0.33
N ASP A 153 1.66 10.28 -0.64
CA ASP A 153 0.27 10.75 -0.65
C ASP A 153 -0.38 10.70 -2.05
N LEU A 154 0.34 10.23 -3.06
CA LEU A 154 -0.17 10.06 -4.41
C LEU A 154 -0.85 8.71 -4.57
N TYR A 155 -2.10 8.75 -5.03
CA TYR A 155 -2.92 7.57 -5.31
C TYR A 155 -3.34 7.54 -6.78
N PRO A 156 -3.46 6.35 -7.39
CA PRO A 156 -3.87 6.21 -8.79
C PRO A 156 -5.37 6.49 -9.03
N CYS A 157 -6.17 6.68 -7.98
CA CYS A 157 -7.61 6.90 -8.05
C CYS A 157 -8.02 8.07 -7.15
N THR A 158 -9.16 8.66 -7.44
CA THR A 158 -9.76 9.72 -6.61
C THR A 158 -10.22 9.15 -5.25
N PRO A 159 -10.35 9.99 -4.20
CA PRO A 159 -10.83 9.54 -2.89
C PRO A 159 -12.21 8.83 -2.93
N ALA A 160 -13.10 9.26 -3.82
CA ALA A 160 -14.42 8.64 -3.99
C ALA A 160 -14.32 7.21 -4.59
N GLU A 161 -13.44 7.01 -5.56
CA GLU A 161 -13.16 5.69 -6.14
C GLU A 161 -12.49 4.78 -5.12
N LEU A 162 -11.50 5.28 -4.36
CA LEU A 162 -10.82 4.54 -3.30
C LEU A 162 -11.79 4.06 -2.21
N LYS A 163 -12.77 4.90 -1.83
CA LYS A 163 -13.86 4.52 -0.93
C LYS A 163 -14.73 3.43 -1.53
N SER A 164 -15.05 3.51 -2.82
CA SER A 164 -15.93 2.58 -3.51
C SER A 164 -15.32 1.19 -3.68
N ILE A 165 -14.00 1.10 -3.91
CA ILE A 165 -13.28 -0.18 -3.98
C ILE A 165 -12.91 -0.76 -2.61
N GLY A 166 -13.27 -0.08 -1.51
CA GLY A 166 -13.00 -0.54 -0.14
C GLY A 166 -11.54 -0.37 0.32
N TYR A 167 -10.77 0.52 -0.30
CA TYR A 167 -9.36 0.75 0.07
C TYR A 167 -9.20 1.25 1.51
N HIS A 168 -10.12 2.08 2.00
CA HIS A 168 -10.06 2.61 3.36
C HIS A 168 -10.22 1.53 4.44
N ASP A 169 -10.94 0.44 4.18
CA ASP A 169 -11.12 -0.66 5.14
C ASP A 169 -9.84 -1.49 5.25
N VAL A 170 -9.17 -1.73 4.11
CA VAL A 170 -7.85 -2.36 4.03
C VAL A 170 -6.81 -1.49 4.75
N ALA A 171 -6.80 -0.18 4.46
CA ALA A 171 -5.84 0.76 5.05
C ALA A 171 -6.03 0.94 6.57
N LYS A 172 -7.25 0.82 7.10
CA LYS A 172 -7.53 0.92 8.54
C LYS A 172 -7.11 -0.35 9.30
N SER A 173 -7.35 -1.53 8.74
CA SER A 173 -6.93 -2.83 9.33
C SER A 173 -5.40 -2.92 9.47
N VAL A 174 -4.65 -2.29 8.56
CA VAL A 174 -3.18 -2.19 8.63
C VAL A 174 -2.70 -1.13 9.65
N LYS A 175 -3.47 -0.06 9.92
CA LYS A 175 -3.05 1.04 10.79
C LYS A 175 -3.34 0.81 12.28
N SER A 176 -4.23 -0.09 12.65
CA SER A 176 -4.50 -0.43 14.06
C SER A 176 -3.32 -1.12 14.78
N SER A 177 -2.32 -1.59 14.02
CA SER A 177 -1.14 -2.31 14.52
C SER A 177 0.14 -1.47 14.50
N ALA A 178 0.16 -0.33 13.79
CA ALA A 178 1.34 0.51 13.60
C ALA A 178 1.33 1.76 14.50
N SER A 179 1.62 1.58 15.79
CA SER A 179 1.84 2.69 16.73
C SER A 179 3.32 3.02 16.96
N SER A 180 4.17 3.02 15.92
CA SER A 180 5.45 3.73 15.98
C SER A 180 6.18 3.75 14.64
N SER A 181 5.88 4.74 13.80
CA SER A 181 6.84 5.22 12.81
C SER A 181 7.25 6.63 13.23
N PHE A 182 8.55 6.84 13.45
CA PHE A 182 9.17 8.13 13.76
C PHE A 182 9.21 9.09 12.55
N LEU A 183 8.21 9.01 11.69
CA LEU A 183 7.89 10.04 10.71
C LEU A 183 6.76 10.85 11.31
N HIS A 184 6.98 12.16 11.47
CA HIS A 184 5.97 13.12 11.89
C HIS A 184 4.60 12.79 11.26
N PRO A 185 3.51 12.71 12.04
CA PRO A 185 2.19 12.63 11.45
C PRO A 185 1.86 14.01 10.90
N LEU A 186 2.10 14.25 9.61
CA LEU A 186 1.43 15.30 8.87
C LEU A 186 0.37 14.66 7.97
N SER A 187 -0.68 14.17 8.60
CA SER A 187 -1.98 13.90 7.97
C SER A 187 -3.04 13.70 9.04
N SER A 188 -3.38 14.81 9.68
CA SER A 188 -4.70 15.04 10.26
C SER A 188 -5.34 16.16 9.45
N ALA A 189 -5.84 15.84 8.27
CA ALA A 189 -6.65 16.75 7.46
C ALA A 189 -7.59 15.99 6.50
N LEU A 190 -8.03 14.79 6.90
CA LEU A 190 -9.12 14.08 6.26
C LEU A 190 -10.13 13.62 7.32
N ASP A 191 -10.40 14.49 8.29
CA ASP A 191 -11.74 14.53 8.85
C ASP A 191 -12.57 15.33 7.85
N VAL A 192 -13.44 14.63 7.13
CA VAL A 192 -14.48 15.24 6.30
C VAL A 192 -15.47 15.87 7.28
N GLU A 193 -15.13 17.06 7.76
CA GLU A 193 -16.13 18.03 8.18
C GLU A 193 -16.98 18.37 6.95
N ASP A 194 -18.28 18.34 7.20
CA ASP A 194 -19.42 18.62 6.33
C ASP A 194 -19.12 19.49 5.08
N ASP A 195 -19.51 18.97 3.91
CA ASP A 195 -19.31 19.52 2.55
C ASP A 195 -20.21 20.75 2.27
N ALA A 196 -20.13 21.75 3.15
CA ALA A 196 -20.81 23.04 3.02
C ALA A 196 -19.84 24.20 2.66
N ALA A 197 -18.52 23.99 2.74
CA ALA A 197 -17.53 25.06 2.67
C ALA A 197 -16.61 25.06 1.43
N ASN A 198 -16.77 24.14 0.48
CA ASN A 198 -16.05 24.21 -0.78
C ASN A 198 -16.86 25.03 -1.80
N GLY A 199 -16.41 26.27 -2.03
CA GLY A 199 -16.98 27.30 -2.91
C GLY A 199 -17.02 26.95 -4.40
N ILE A 200 -17.57 25.79 -4.74
CA ILE A 200 -18.08 25.48 -6.07
C ILE A 200 -19.45 26.17 -6.15
N PRO A 201 -19.66 27.14 -7.06
CA PRO A 201 -20.97 27.75 -7.22
C PRO A 201 -21.99 26.67 -7.61
N ARG A 202 -22.89 26.35 -6.68
CA ARG A 202 -24.01 25.42 -6.92
C ARG A 202 -25.17 26.22 -7.53
N PRO A 203 -25.82 25.72 -8.60
CA PRO A 203 -27.00 26.39 -9.14
C PRO A 203 -28.14 26.37 -8.11
N ASP A 204 -28.86 27.48 -8.00
CA ASP A 204 -30.03 27.59 -7.13
C ASP A 204 -31.19 26.76 -7.69
N PHE A 205 -31.55 25.70 -6.97
CA PHE A 205 -32.62 24.78 -7.35
C PHE A 205 -34.01 25.23 -6.91
N SER A 206 -34.14 26.34 -6.18
CA SER A 206 -35.43 26.86 -5.73
C SER A 206 -36.36 27.27 -6.88
N GLN A 207 -35.80 27.51 -8.07
CA GLN A 207 -36.53 27.85 -9.29
C GLN A 207 -36.69 26.69 -10.28
N MET A 208 -36.30 25.46 -9.91
CA MET A 208 -36.53 24.30 -10.77
C MET A 208 -38.02 23.96 -10.83
N ILE A 209 -38.62 24.16 -12.00
CA ILE A 209 -39.94 23.63 -12.33
C ILE A 209 -39.81 22.21 -12.90
N PRO A 210 -40.75 21.29 -12.58
CA PRO A 210 -40.78 19.97 -13.20
C PRO A 210 -40.82 20.09 -14.73
N PHE A 211 -39.87 19.43 -15.40
CA PHE A 211 -39.86 19.37 -16.85
C PHE A 211 -41.15 18.72 -17.35
N LYS A 212 -42.01 19.52 -17.98
CA LYS A 212 -43.17 19.04 -18.73
C LYS A 212 -42.77 19.01 -20.21
N PRO A 213 -42.52 17.82 -20.79
CA PRO A 213 -42.26 17.73 -22.22
C PRO A 213 -43.46 18.32 -22.96
N LYS A 214 -43.21 19.30 -23.83
CA LYS A 214 -44.21 19.72 -24.81
C LYS A 214 -44.30 18.60 -25.83
N GLU A 215 -45.48 17.99 -25.97
CA GLU A 215 -45.77 17.15 -27.12
C GLU A 215 -45.75 18.04 -28.37
N VAL A 216 -44.60 18.08 -29.03
CA VAL A 216 -44.49 18.68 -30.35
C VAL A 216 -45.05 17.65 -31.32
N HIS A 217 -46.35 17.76 -31.60
CA HIS A 217 -46.93 17.08 -32.75
C HIS A 217 -46.35 17.73 -34.01
N PHE A 218 -45.43 17.04 -34.66
CA PHE A 218 -45.05 17.38 -36.03
C PHE A 218 -46.22 17.00 -36.94
N PRO A 219 -46.79 17.95 -37.72
CA PRO A 219 -47.73 17.59 -38.77
C PRO A 219 -47.01 16.68 -39.77
N CYS A 220 -47.61 15.52 -40.04
CA CYS A 220 -47.10 14.45 -40.88
C CYS A 220 -47.11 14.83 -42.38
N HIS A 221 -46.49 15.95 -42.76
CA HIS A 221 -46.45 16.38 -44.17
C HIS A 221 -45.10 16.93 -44.65
N GLN A 222 -44.01 16.71 -43.91
CA GLN A 222 -42.66 17.12 -44.34
C GLN A 222 -41.56 16.07 -44.11
N LEU A 223 -41.91 14.79 -44.00
CA LEU A 223 -40.96 13.68 -43.87
C LEU A 223 -40.78 12.84 -45.15
N GLN A 224 -41.23 13.32 -46.31
CA GLN A 224 -40.99 12.62 -47.59
C GLN A 224 -39.73 13.07 -48.34
N HIS A 225 -39.05 14.16 -47.95
CA HIS A 225 -37.92 14.68 -48.74
C HIS A 225 -36.52 14.46 -48.16
N THR A 226 -36.37 13.99 -46.92
CA THR A 226 -35.04 13.81 -46.30
C THR A 226 -34.63 12.34 -46.11
N PHE A 227 -35.56 11.38 -46.21
CA PHE A 227 -35.23 9.95 -46.09
C PHE A 227 -34.74 9.30 -47.39
N ALA A 228 -34.97 9.92 -48.55
CA ALA A 228 -34.59 9.34 -49.85
C ALA A 228 -33.09 9.49 -50.18
N HIS A 229 -32.35 10.38 -49.50
CA HIS A 229 -30.96 10.67 -49.89
C HIS A 229 -29.90 9.88 -49.12
N CYS A 230 -30.26 9.16 -48.05
CA CYS A 230 -29.32 8.33 -47.28
C CYS A 230 -29.36 6.84 -47.63
N PHE A 231 -30.41 6.35 -48.31
CA PHE A 231 -30.53 4.92 -48.63
C PHE A 231 -29.90 4.51 -49.97
N LEU A 232 -29.56 5.45 -50.87
CA LEU A 232 -29.03 5.11 -52.20
C LEU A 232 -27.51 4.88 -52.25
N LEU A 233 -26.76 5.21 -51.19
CA LEU A 233 -25.29 5.07 -51.18
C LEU A 233 -24.78 3.79 -50.51
N GLN A 234 -25.66 2.96 -49.92
CA GLN A 234 -25.26 1.72 -49.25
C GLN A 234 -25.49 0.44 -50.10
N LEU A 235 -26.07 0.54 -51.30
CA LEU A 235 -26.43 -0.61 -52.15
C LEU A 235 -25.45 -0.91 -53.30
N VAL A 236 -24.33 -0.18 -53.44
CA VAL A 236 -23.34 -0.41 -54.51
C VAL A 236 -22.13 -1.24 -54.07
N PHE A 237 -21.94 -1.53 -52.77
CA PHE A 237 -20.68 -2.12 -52.29
C PHE A 237 -20.71 -3.51 -51.62
N MET A 238 -21.82 -4.25 -51.66
CA MET A 238 -21.86 -5.64 -51.18
C MET A 238 -22.69 -6.52 -52.10
N GLY A 239 -22.04 -7.42 -52.85
CA GLY A 239 -22.75 -8.53 -53.51
C GLY A 239 -22.20 -9.05 -54.83
N HIS A 240 -20.88 -9.25 -54.97
CA HIS A 240 -20.37 -10.20 -55.99
C HIS A 240 -19.70 -11.39 -55.31
N SER A 241 -20.48 -12.46 -55.12
CA SER A 241 -20.00 -13.83 -54.98
C SER A 241 -21.06 -14.79 -55.51
N HIS A 242 -20.90 -15.15 -56.79
CA HIS A 242 -21.60 -16.27 -57.42
C HIS A 242 -21.21 -17.59 -56.75
N PRO A 243 -22.15 -18.54 -56.64
CA PRO A 243 -21.85 -19.96 -56.74
C PRO A 243 -22.42 -20.51 -58.06
N SER A 244 -21.60 -21.24 -58.81
CA SER A 244 -22.06 -22.11 -59.91
C SER A 244 -21.84 -23.57 -59.50
N PRO A 245 -22.74 -24.50 -59.88
CA PRO A 245 -22.75 -25.87 -59.38
C PRO A 245 -22.04 -26.87 -60.31
N TRP A 246 -21.91 -28.09 -59.77
CA TRP A 246 -21.28 -29.34 -60.25
C TRP A 246 -19.82 -29.56 -59.85
#